data_AF-A0A1F1Q9I0-F1
#
_entry.id   AF-A0A1F1Q9I0-F1
#
_cell.length_a   1.000
_cell.length_b   1.000
_cell.length_c   1.000
_cell.angle_alpha   90.00
_cell.angle_beta   90.00
_cell.angle_gamma   90.00
#
_symmetry.space_group_name_H-M   'P 1'
#
loop_
_entity.id
_entity.type
_entity.pdbx_description
1 polymer ?
#
loop_
_entity_poly.entity_id
_entity_poly.type
_entity_poly.pdbx_seq_one_letter_code
_entity_poly.pdbx_strand_id
1 'polypeptide(L)'
;MSKETGGPAFPAQINNGGNAAIKGFNGEEIKPYTFSAYPGMTLRDYFAAKAMHGTMAAMDSGERNYTPPETIAKNAYELADAMLAARVKP
;
A
#
# COMPACT_ATOMS: atom_id res chain seq x y z
N MET A 1 10.28 2.93 -13.71
CA MET A 1 9.43 2.66 -12.54
C MET A 1 8.14 2.07 -13.04
N SER A 2 7.80 0.83 -12.67
CA SER A 2 6.51 0.26 -13.04
C SER A 2 5.41 1.08 -12.37
N LYS A 3 4.42 1.50 -13.16
CA LYS A 3 3.14 2.12 -12.80
C LYS A 3 2.41 1.55 -11.57
N GLU A 4 2.81 0.38 -11.08
CA GLU A 4 2.17 -0.37 -9.98
C GLU A 4 2.77 -0.11 -8.59
N THR A 5 3.85 0.69 -8.47
CA THR A 5 4.47 1.00 -7.16
C THR A 5 4.53 2.50 -6.84
N GLY A 6 3.90 3.34 -7.67
CA GLY A 6 3.78 4.78 -7.48
C GLY A 6 2.43 5.16 -6.85
N GLY A 7 2.32 6.40 -6.37
CA GLY A 7 1.07 6.93 -5.83
C GLY A 7 1.02 7.01 -4.29
N PRO A 8 -0.02 7.66 -3.74
CA PRO A 8 -0.19 7.81 -2.30
C PRO A 8 -0.61 6.48 -1.66
N ALA A 9 -0.16 6.22 -0.42
CA ALA A 9 -0.54 5.01 0.31
C ALA A 9 -2.03 5.00 0.73
N PHE A 10 -2.60 6.18 0.97
CA PHE A 10 -4.01 6.38 1.32
C PHE A 10 -4.76 7.05 0.17
N PRO A 11 -6.10 6.93 0.12
CA PRO A 11 -6.89 7.61 -0.90
C PRO A 11 -6.59 9.10 -0.95
N ALA A 12 -6.35 9.61 -2.15
CA ALA A 12 -6.11 11.03 -2.39
C ALA A 12 -6.72 11.46 -3.72
N GLN A 13 -6.90 12.77 -3.88
CA GLN A 13 -7.37 13.37 -5.11
C GLN A 13 -6.56 14.62 -5.40
N ILE A 14 -6.19 14.81 -6.65
CA ILE A 14 -5.62 16.07 -7.14
C ILE A 14 -6.66 16.74 -8.04
N ASN A 15 -7.09 17.93 -7.65
CA ASN A 15 -7.96 18.80 -8.44
C ASN A 15 -7.12 19.82 -9.20
N ASN A 16 -7.15 19.81 -10.53
CA ASN A 16 -6.53 20.84 -11.34
C ASN A 16 -7.57 21.91 -11.73
N GLY A 17 -7.70 22.94 -10.90
CA GLY A 17 -8.53 24.11 -11.22
C GLY A 17 -7.84 25.17 -12.10
N GLY A 18 -6.59 24.93 -12.52
CA GLY A 18 -5.79 25.88 -13.29
C GLY A 18 -5.96 25.75 -14.81
N ASN A 19 -5.34 26.68 -15.53
CA ASN A 19 -5.31 26.72 -17.01
C ASN A 19 -4.20 25.86 -17.64
N ALA A 20 -3.27 25.35 -16.85
CA ALA A 20 -2.14 24.54 -17.31
C ALA A 20 -2.26 23.11 -16.80
N ALA A 21 -1.74 22.16 -17.57
CA ALA A 21 -1.67 20.78 -17.13
C ALA A 21 -0.66 20.61 -15.97
N ILE A 22 -0.95 19.70 -15.06
CA ILE A 22 -0.06 19.38 -13.91
C ILE A 22 0.28 17.89 -13.90
N LYS A 23 1.35 17.51 -13.20
CA LYS A 23 1.73 16.11 -13.04
C LYS A 23 1.03 15.48 -11.84
N GLY A 24 0.42 14.32 -12.05
CA GLY A 24 -0.16 13.47 -11.01
C GLY A 24 0.88 12.65 -10.26
N PHE A 25 0.43 11.93 -9.23
CA PHE A 25 1.31 11.12 -8.38
C PHE A 25 1.94 9.93 -9.13
N ASN A 26 1.30 9.44 -10.19
CA ASN A 26 1.84 8.37 -11.03
C ASN A 26 2.61 8.92 -12.24
N GLY A 27 2.84 10.23 -12.28
CA GLY A 27 3.50 10.94 -13.38
C GLY A 27 2.60 11.18 -14.59
N GLU A 28 1.31 10.85 -14.50
CA GLU A 28 0.33 11.18 -15.53
C GLU A 28 0.08 12.67 -15.61
N GLU A 29 -0.40 13.14 -16.76
CA GLU A 29 -0.83 14.52 -16.92
C GLU A 29 -2.29 14.68 -16.47
N ILE A 30 -2.56 15.63 -15.57
CA ILE A 30 -3.90 16.04 -15.15
C ILE A 30 -4.23 17.34 -15.88
N LYS A 31 -5.20 17.27 -16.78
CA LYS A 31 -5.60 18.39 -17.66
C LYS A 31 -6.22 19.54 -16.86
N PRO A 32 -6.19 20.78 -17.41
CA PRO A 32 -6.95 21.91 -16.88
C PRO A 32 -8.40 21.55 -16.59
N TYR A 33 -8.93 22.00 -15.45
CA TYR A 33 -10.32 21.81 -15.02
C TYR A 33 -10.76 20.36 -14.87
N THR A 34 -9.82 19.45 -14.59
CA THR A 34 -10.10 18.03 -14.32
C THR A 34 -9.52 17.60 -12.98
N PHE A 35 -9.75 16.34 -12.61
CA PHE A 35 -9.15 15.74 -11.43
C PHE A 35 -8.59 14.35 -11.73
N SER A 36 -7.63 13.91 -10.91
CA SER A 36 -7.19 12.51 -10.84
C SER A 36 -7.44 12.01 -9.42
N ALA A 37 -8.03 10.83 -9.30
CA ALA A 37 -8.31 10.16 -8.04
C ALA A 37 -7.45 8.91 -7.89
N TYR A 38 -6.90 8.73 -6.70
CA TYR A 38 -5.96 7.66 -6.38
C TYR A 38 -6.57 6.82 -5.27
N PRO A 39 -6.83 5.53 -5.49
CA PRO A 39 -7.47 4.68 -4.49
C PRO A 39 -6.58 4.37 -3.28
N GLY A 40 -5.26 4.56 -3.40
CA GLY A 40 -4.29 4.11 -2.41
C GLY A 40 -4.10 2.60 -2.40
N MET A 41 -3.57 2.07 -1.31
CA MET A 41 -3.37 0.64 -1.10
C MET A 41 -4.70 -0.09 -0.87
N THR A 42 -4.76 -1.39 -1.17
CA THR A 42 -5.95 -2.18 -0.83
C THR A 42 -6.03 -2.43 0.69
N LEU A 43 -7.22 -2.79 1.19
CA LEU A 43 -7.37 -3.18 2.61
C LEU A 43 -6.47 -4.39 2.97
N ARG A 44 -6.23 -5.28 2.00
CA ARG A 44 -5.30 -6.41 2.13
C ARG A 44 -3.86 -5.92 2.35
N ASP A 45 -3.39 -4.99 1.53
CA ASP A 45 -2.04 -4.41 1.65
C ASP A 45 -1.87 -3.67 2.98
N TYR A 46 -2.91 -2.98 3.45
CA TYR A 46 -2.90 -2.33 4.76
C TYR A 46 -2.73 -3.33 5.91
N PHE A 47 -3.49 -4.43 5.91
CA PHE A 47 -3.32 -5.47 6.93
C PHE A 47 -1.97 -6.16 6.85
N ALA A 48 -1.50 -6.46 5.64
CA ALA A 48 -0.18 -7.04 5.45
C ALA A 48 0.93 -6.12 6.00
N ALA A 49 0.87 -4.81 5.70
CA ALA A 49 1.81 -3.84 6.25
C ALA A 49 1.79 -3.80 7.78
N LYS A 50 0.60 -3.86 8.40
CA LYS A 50 0.44 -3.89 9.86
C LYS A 50 0.98 -5.19 10.47
N ALA A 51 0.68 -6.33 9.86
CA ALA A 51 1.18 -7.65 10.25
C ALA A 51 2.71 -7.72 10.20
N MET A 52 3.29 -7.25 9.09
CA MET A 52 4.72 -7.18 8.87
C MET A 52 5.40 -6.33 9.94
N HIS A 53 4.87 -5.13 10.23
CA HIS A 53 5.44 -4.24 11.24
C HIS A 53 5.49 -4.89 12.63
N GLY A 54 4.39 -5.54 13.06
CA GLY A 54 4.36 -6.26 14.34
C GLY A 54 5.30 -7.46 14.37
N THR A 55 5.36 -8.23 13.28
CA THR A 55 6.25 -9.40 13.16
C THR A 55 7.70 -8.99 13.28
N MET A 56 8.13 -7.96 12.55
CA MET A 56 9.51 -7.47 12.58
C MET A 56 9.89 -6.88 13.94
N ALA A 57 8.97 -6.24 14.66
CA ALA A 57 9.22 -5.72 16.01
C ALA A 57 9.43 -6.84 17.05
N ALA A 58 8.87 -8.03 16.82
CA ALA A 58 8.99 -9.18 17.71
C ALA A 58 10.20 -10.08 17.40
N MET A 59 10.87 -9.87 16.27
CA MET A 59 12.06 -10.63 15.91
C MET A 59 13.25 -10.20 16.77
N ASP A 60 13.84 -11.14 17.49
CA ASP A 60 15.06 -10.92 18.25
C ASP A 60 16.21 -10.58 17.29
N SER A 61 16.94 -9.50 17.56
CA SER A 61 18.01 -8.97 16.72
C SER A 61 19.31 -9.79 16.76
N GLY A 62 19.30 -10.95 17.44
CA GLY A 62 20.45 -11.85 17.49
C GLY A 62 20.80 -12.41 16.11
N GLU A 63 22.11 -12.46 15.80
CA GLU A 63 22.69 -12.89 14.52
C GLU A 63 22.26 -14.30 14.03
N ARG A 64 21.55 -15.09 14.85
CA ARG A 64 21.06 -16.44 14.53
C ARG A 64 19.63 -16.50 13.96
N ASN A 65 18.85 -15.42 13.97
CA ASN A 65 17.43 -15.44 13.60
C ASN A 65 17.12 -14.67 12.30
N TYR A 66 17.92 -14.91 11.25
CA TYR A 66 17.58 -14.37 9.93
C TYR A 66 16.33 -15.05 9.38
N THR A 67 15.25 -14.27 9.20
CA THR A 67 14.09 -14.69 8.43
C THR A 67 14.14 -13.99 7.07
N PRO A 68 14.09 -14.74 5.95
CA PRO A 68 14.09 -14.13 4.62
C PRO A 68 12.91 -13.15 4.44
N PRO A 69 13.12 -11.97 3.81
CA PRO A 69 12.06 -11.00 3.55
C PRO A 69 10.82 -11.59 2.86
N GLU A 70 11.03 -12.58 1.98
CA GLU A 70 9.97 -13.29 1.27
C GLU A 70 9.06 -14.06 2.23
N THR A 71 9.62 -14.61 3.29
CA THR A 71 8.86 -15.32 4.34
C THR A 71 8.04 -14.33 5.16
N ILE A 72 8.62 -13.18 5.51
CA ILE A 72 7.91 -12.13 6.25
C ILE A 72 6.75 -11.59 5.41
N ALA A 73 6.99 -11.31 4.12
CA ALA A 73 5.96 -10.84 3.19
C ALA A 73 4.84 -11.88 3.03
N LYS A 74 5.18 -13.15 2.83
CA LYS A 74 4.20 -14.24 2.74
C LYS A 74 3.31 -14.32 3.98
N ASN A 75 3.92 -14.39 5.17
CA ASN A 75 3.18 -14.50 6.43
C ASN A 75 2.27 -13.28 6.68
N ALA A 76 2.75 -12.08 6.32
CA ALA A 76 1.96 -10.86 6.43
C ALA A 76 0.70 -10.89 5.54
N TYR A 77 0.81 -11.36 4.31
CA TYR A 77 -0.35 -11.50 3.42
C TYR A 77 -1.29 -12.63 3.85
N GLU A 78 -0.78 -13.75 4.37
CA GLU A 78 -1.61 -14.81 4.95
C GLU A 78 -2.44 -14.29 6.14
N LEU A 79 -1.85 -13.47 7.00
CA LEU A 79 -2.59 -12.84 8.10
C LEU A 79 -3.62 -11.83 7.58
N ALA A 80 -3.28 -11.04 6.56
CA ALA A 80 -4.22 -10.12 5.91
C ALA A 80 -5.43 -10.86 5.34
N ASP A 81 -5.21 -11.98 4.65
CA ASP A 81 -6.25 -12.81 4.07
C ASP A 81 -7.13 -13.43 5.16
N ALA A 82 -6.54 -13.87 6.29
CA ALA A 82 -7.30 -14.34 7.45
C ALA A 82 -8.19 -13.24 8.07
N MET A 83 -7.70 -11.99 8.15
CA MET A 83 -8.48 -10.84 8.64
C MET A 83 -9.64 -10.49 7.71
N LEU A 84 -9.45 -10.58 6.40
CA LEU A 84 -10.52 -10.38 5.43
C LEU A 84 -11.57 -11.49 5.52
N ALA A 85 -11.14 -12.75 5.61
CA ALA A 85 -12.05 -13.89 5.79
C ALA A 85 -12.86 -13.78 7.09
N ALA A 86 -12.24 -13.31 8.18
CA ALA A 86 -12.93 -13.11 9.46
C ALA A 86 -14.06 -12.06 9.39
N ARG A 87 -13.98 -11.10 8.47
CA ARG A 87 -15.02 -10.07 8.27
C ARG A 87 -16.25 -10.55 7.51
N VAL A 88 -16.11 -11.61 6.72
CA VAL A 88 -17.21 -12.21 5.96
C VAL A 88 -18.00 -13.19 6.83
N LYS A 89 -17.46 -13.59 7.99
CA LYS A 89 -18.18 -14.42 8.95
C LYS A 89 -19.30 -13.57 9.59
N PRO A 90 -20.55 -14.09 9.61
CA PRO A 90 -21.73 -13.40 10.14
C PRO A 90 -21.64 -13.14 11.65
#